data_AF-A0A7C7XLW6-F1
#
_entry.id   AF-A0A7C7XLW6-F1
#
_cell.length_a   1.000
_cell.length_b   1.000
_cell.length_c   1.000
_cell.angle_alpha   90.00
_cell.angle_beta   90.00
_cell.angle_gamma   90.00
#
_symmetry.space_group_name_H-M   'P 1'
#
loop_
_entity.id
_entity.type
_entity.pdbx_description
1 polymer ?
#
loop_
_entity_poly.entity_id
_entity_poly.type
_entity_poly.pdbx_seq_one_letter_code
_entity_poly.pdbx_strand_id
1 'polypeptide(L)'
;MPIVIGTLLALAAIAVIAYPFLGRTRYRLVSETFVTREKLRAERLRIYRKISDIEADFTSGDLTEVDYQQQRDLLRISAAEILREEAGSKSSRAERDQELEKEISRLREKTAQSPEGGDTL
;
A
#
# COMPACT_ATOMS: atom_id res chain seq x y z
N MET A 1 -8.53 -29.32 39.78
CA MET A 1 -8.43 -30.16 38.57
C MET A 1 -7.38 -29.59 37.61
N PRO A 2 -6.09 -29.86 37.85
CA PRO A 2 -4.97 -29.25 37.09
C PRO A 2 -4.95 -29.69 35.62
N ILE A 3 -5.49 -30.88 35.34
CA ILE A 3 -5.56 -31.45 33.99
C ILE A 3 -6.34 -30.53 33.05
N VAL A 4 -7.49 -30.00 33.50
CA VAL A 4 -8.35 -29.11 32.70
C VAL A 4 -7.64 -27.80 32.34
N ILE A 5 -6.88 -27.25 33.29
CA ILE A 5 -6.11 -26.02 33.10
C ILE A 5 -4.98 -26.27 32.08
N GLY A 6 -4.30 -27.42 32.20
CA GLY A 6 -3.25 -27.81 31.26
C GLY A 6 -3.76 -27.99 29.83
N THR A 7 -4.91 -28.65 29.65
CA THR A 7 -5.51 -28.82 28.30
C THR A 7 -5.93 -27.49 27.70
N LEU A 8 -6.50 -26.58 28.49
CA LEU A 8 -6.95 -25.28 28.00
C LEU A 8 -5.77 -24.40 27.57
N LEU A 9 -4.66 -24.44 28.32
CA LEU A 9 -3.42 -23.74 27.97
C LEU A 9 -2.79 -24.32 26.69
N ALA A 10 -2.78 -25.65 26.55
CA ALA A 10 -2.27 -26.31 25.35
C ALA A 10 -3.07 -25.92 24.10
N LEU A 11 -4.40 -25.88 24.20
CA LEU A 11 -5.27 -25.44 23.09
C LEU A 11 -5.05 -23.97 22.73
N ALA A 12 -4.89 -23.09 23.73
CA ALA A 12 -4.61 -21.68 23.49
C ALA A 12 -3.26 -21.47 22.77
N ALA A 13 -2.22 -22.20 23.18
CA ALA A 13 -0.91 -22.15 22.53
C ALA A 13 -0.98 -22.61 21.07
N ILE A 14 -1.67 -23.72 20.79
CA ILE A 14 -1.89 -24.21 19.42
C ILE A 14 -2.67 -23.17 18.60
N ALA A 15 -3.70 -22.56 19.17
CA ALA A 15 -4.50 -21.55 18.49
C ALA A 15 -3.67 -20.32 18.09
N VAL A 16 -2.79 -19.82 18.98
CA VAL A 16 -1.90 -18.68 18.70
C VAL A 16 -0.91 -19.00 17.58
N ILE A 17 -0.36 -20.23 17.56
CA ILE A 17 0.56 -20.67 16.51
C ILE A 17 -0.16 -20.90 15.18
N ALA A 18 -1.38 -21.42 15.20
CA ALA A 18 -2.20 -21.67 14.01
C ALA A 18 -2.83 -20.39 13.44
N TYR A 19 -3.10 -19.39 14.28
CA TYR A 19 -3.71 -18.11 13.90
C TYR A 19 -3.06 -17.43 12.67
N PRO A 20 -1.72 -17.28 12.58
CA PRO A 20 -1.10 -16.68 11.40
C PRO A 20 -1.31 -17.49 10.11
N PHE A 21 -1.54 -18.80 10.19
CA PHE A 21 -1.78 -19.65 9.01
C PHE A 21 -3.20 -19.51 8.45
N LEU A 22 -4.17 -19.12 9.28
CA LEU A 22 -5.55 -18.85 8.85
C LEU A 22 -5.71 -17.46 8.20
N GLY A 23 -4.75 -16.55 8.41
CA GLY A 23 -4.75 -15.17 7.91
C GLY A 23 -4.37 -14.96 6.43
N ARG A 24 -4.46 -15.97 5.56
CA ARG A 24 -4.01 -15.92 4.15
C ARG A 24 -4.66 -14.81 3.30
N THR A 25 -5.80 -14.26 3.71
CA THR A 25 -6.50 -13.20 2.99
C THR A 25 -5.84 -11.82 3.11
N ARG A 26 -5.14 -11.52 4.22
CA ARG A 26 -4.53 -10.18 4.39
C ARG A 26 -3.26 -9.96 3.59
N TYR A 27 -2.47 -11.01 3.36
CA TYR A 27 -1.23 -10.90 2.58
C TYR A 27 -1.49 -10.66 1.09
N ARG A 28 -2.60 -11.19 0.54
CA ARG A 28 -2.91 -11.03 -0.89
C ARG A 28 -3.22 -9.58 -1.26
N LEU A 29 -3.98 -8.87 -0.43
CA LEU A 29 -4.36 -7.47 -0.65
C LEU A 29 -3.16 -6.52 -0.59
N VAL A 30 -2.22 -6.76 0.34
CA VAL A 30 -0.98 -5.99 0.42
C VAL A 30 -0.14 -6.26 -0.83
N SER A 31 0.07 -7.51 -1.22
CA SER A 31 0.84 -7.84 -2.42
C SER A 31 0.26 -7.22 -3.69
N GLU A 32 -1.06 -7.25 -3.88
CA GLU A 32 -1.70 -6.68 -5.07
C GLU A 32 -1.46 -5.15 -5.13
N THR A 33 -1.71 -4.41 -4.04
CA THR A 33 -1.50 -2.95 -4.03
C THR A 33 -0.04 -2.52 -4.24
N PHE A 34 0.92 -3.30 -3.74
CA PHE A 34 2.35 -3.06 -4.00
C PHE A 34 2.70 -3.31 -5.47
N VAL A 35 2.24 -4.42 -6.04
CA VAL A 35 2.46 -4.76 -7.46
C VAL A 35 1.87 -3.69 -8.38
N THR A 36 0.67 -3.19 -8.08
CA THR A 36 0.04 -2.14 -8.89
C THR A 36 0.83 -0.83 -8.83
N ARG A 37 1.32 -0.42 -7.65
CA ARG A 37 2.16 0.78 -7.51
C ARG A 37 3.50 0.67 -8.23
N GLU A 38 4.14 -0.49 -8.16
CA GLU A 38 5.42 -0.71 -8.83
C GLU A 38 5.25 -0.68 -10.36
N LYS A 39 4.13 -1.26 -10.86
CA LYS A 39 3.75 -1.18 -12.28
C LYS A 39 3.52 0.27 -12.72
N LEU A 40 2.73 1.05 -11.99
CA LEU A 40 2.50 2.47 -12.33
C LEU A 40 3.81 3.28 -12.36
N ARG A 41 4.73 3.04 -11.42
CA ARG A 41 6.05 3.68 -11.40
C ARG A 41 6.90 3.30 -12.61
N ALA A 42 6.93 2.02 -12.97
CA ALA A 42 7.66 1.55 -14.13
C ALA A 42 7.08 2.14 -15.42
N GLU A 43 5.75 2.25 -15.50
CA GLU A 43 5.05 2.82 -16.64
C GLU A 43 5.31 4.33 -16.79
N ARG A 44 5.31 5.08 -15.68
CA ARG A 44 5.73 6.50 -15.66
C ARG A 44 7.16 6.67 -16.18
N LEU A 45 8.10 5.84 -15.73
CA LEU A 45 9.49 5.90 -16.17
C LEU A 45 9.61 5.62 -17.66
N ARG A 46 8.79 4.71 -18.19
CA ARG A 46 8.74 4.41 -19.63
C ARG A 46 8.25 5.60 -20.44
N ILE A 47 7.23 6.32 -19.97
CA ILE A 47 6.75 7.55 -20.64
C ILE A 47 7.84 8.62 -20.65
N TYR A 48 8.55 8.82 -19.54
CA TYR A 48 9.62 9.82 -19.49
C TYR A 48 10.77 9.51 -20.45
N ARG A 49 11.13 8.23 -20.60
CA ARG A 49 12.10 7.83 -21.63
C ARG A 49 11.59 8.16 -23.03
N LYS A 50 10.35 7.80 -23.35
CA LYS A 50 9.76 8.15 -24.66
C LYS A 50 9.76 9.65 -24.93
N ILE A 51 9.49 10.49 -23.92
CA ILE A 51 9.55 11.95 -24.08
C ILE A 51 10.99 12.38 -24.42
N SER A 52 11.98 11.81 -23.73
CA SER A 52 13.39 12.08 -24.02
C SER A 52 13.81 11.60 -25.41
N ASP A 53 13.29 10.46 -25.86
CA ASP A 53 13.59 9.89 -27.17
C ASP A 53 13.05 10.81 -28.29
N ILE A 54 11.79 11.24 -28.20
CA ILE A 54 11.22 12.15 -29.21
C ILE A 54 11.88 13.54 -29.21
N GLU A 55 12.40 13.98 -28.05
CA GLU A 55 13.15 15.23 -27.94
C GLU A 55 14.51 15.09 -28.63
N ALA A 56 15.17 13.95 -28.47
CA ALA A 56 16.40 13.64 -29.19
C ALA A 56 16.17 13.61 -30.71
N ASP A 57 15.13 12.90 -31.18
CA ASP A 57 14.76 12.81 -32.60
C ASP A 57 14.40 14.17 -33.20
N PHE A 58 13.77 15.05 -32.41
CA PHE A 58 13.51 16.42 -32.84
C PHE A 58 14.80 17.23 -32.92
N THR A 59 15.69 17.13 -31.93
CA THR A 59 16.97 17.85 -31.94
C THR A 59 17.94 17.38 -33.02
N SER A 60 17.86 16.11 -33.45
CA SER A 60 18.63 15.58 -34.58
C SER A 60 18.07 15.99 -35.94
N GLY A 61 16.84 16.53 -35.98
CA GLY A 61 16.14 16.92 -37.19
C GLY A 61 15.42 15.76 -37.90
N ASP A 62 15.33 14.59 -37.24
CA ASP A 62 14.63 13.41 -37.76
C ASP A 62 13.10 13.54 -37.63
N LEU A 63 12.65 14.46 -36.77
CA LEU A 63 11.24 14.71 -36.50
C LEU A 63 10.85 16.16 -36.83
N THR A 64 9.69 16.35 -37.46
CA THR A 64 9.15 17.69 -37.72
C THR A 64 8.60 18.31 -36.43
N GLU A 65 8.61 19.64 -36.33
CA GLU A 65 8.05 20.36 -35.18
C GLU A 65 6.58 19.98 -34.91
N VAL A 66 5.78 19.82 -35.97
CA VAL A 66 4.36 19.47 -35.84
C VAL A 66 4.20 18.08 -35.23
N ASP A 67 4.96 17.10 -35.74
CA ASP A 67 4.93 15.73 -35.24
C ASP A 67 5.47 15.63 -33.82
N TYR A 68 6.52 16.39 -33.50
CA TYR A 68 7.09 16.49 -32.16
C TYR A 68 6.06 17.00 -31.15
N GLN A 69 5.40 18.12 -31.44
CA GLN A 69 4.40 18.70 -30.55
C GLN A 69 3.22 17.73 -30.34
N GLN A 70 2.73 17.10 -31.41
CA GLN A 70 1.64 16.13 -31.32
C GLN A 70 2.01 14.92 -30.44
N GLN A 71 3.19 14.33 -30.66
CA GLN A 71 3.64 13.18 -29.88
C GLN A 71 3.91 13.53 -28.42
N ARG A 72 4.52 14.69 -28.16
CA ARG A 72 4.80 15.18 -26.81
C ARG A 72 3.51 15.40 -26.02
N ASP A 73 2.50 15.98 -26.64
CA ASP A 73 1.24 16.28 -25.96
C ASP A 73 0.46 15.00 -25.63
N LEU A 74 0.46 13.99 -26.52
CA LEU A 74 -0.07 12.66 -26.23
C LEU A 74 0.64 11.99 -25.05
N LEU A 75 1.98 12.05 -25.00
CA LEU A 75 2.76 11.49 -23.89
C LEU A 75 2.50 12.23 -22.58
N ARG A 76 2.30 13.56 -22.62
CA ARG A 76 1.94 14.36 -21.44
C ARG A 76 0.56 14.00 -20.90
N ILE A 77 -0.43 13.78 -21.77
CA ILE A 77 -1.76 13.33 -21.37
C ILE A 77 -1.67 11.96 -20.67
N SER A 78 -0.93 11.02 -21.25
CA SER A 78 -0.72 9.70 -20.66
C SER A 78 0.01 9.78 -19.31
N ALA A 79 1.03 10.65 -19.19
CA ALA A 79 1.70 10.89 -17.91
C ALA A 79 0.75 11.46 -16.85
N ALA A 80 -0.12 12.40 -17.24
CA ALA A 80 -1.11 12.99 -16.34
C ALA A 80 -2.14 11.96 -15.84
N GLU A 81 -2.52 11.00 -16.68
CA GLU A 81 -3.42 9.92 -16.30
C GLU A 81 -2.81 8.99 -15.24
N ILE A 82 -1.55 8.58 -15.42
CA ILE A 82 -0.82 7.77 -14.43
C ILE A 82 -0.70 8.51 -13.10
N LEU A 83 -0.40 9.82 -13.14
CA LEU A 83 -0.32 10.64 -11.93
C LEU A 83 -1.66 10.74 -11.21
N ARG A 84 -2.77 10.81 -11.95
CA ARG A 84 -4.13 10.81 -11.38
C ARG A 84 -4.44 9.49 -10.69
N GLU A 85 -4.05 8.37 -11.28
CA GLU A 85 -4.23 7.03 -10.69
C GLU A 85 -3.36 6.83 -9.44
N GLU A 86 -2.09 7.28 -9.48
CA GLU A 86 -1.23 7.31 -8.29
C GLU A 86 -1.81 8.18 -7.16
N ALA A 87 -2.42 9.33 -7.49
CA ALA A 87 -3.04 10.23 -6.52
C ALA A 87 -4.31 9.64 -5.90
N GLY A 88 -5.18 9.02 -6.69
CA GLY A 88 -6.36 8.30 -6.19
C GLY A 88 -5.99 7.15 -5.24
N SER A 89 -4.88 6.44 -5.52
CA SER A 89 -4.33 5.42 -4.61
C SER A 89 -3.76 5.99 -3.31
N LYS A 90 -3.38 7.27 -3.28
CA LYS A 90 -2.85 7.94 -2.07
C LYS A 90 -3.96 8.42 -1.15
N SER A 91 -5.09 8.92 -1.67
CA SER A 91 -6.21 9.34 -0.81
C SER A 91 -6.79 8.17 -0.01
N SER A 92 -7.02 7.02 -0.66
CA SER A 92 -7.52 5.82 0.02
C SER A 92 -6.52 5.23 1.02
N ARG A 93 -5.24 5.59 0.91
CA ARG A 93 -4.22 5.21 1.90
C ARG A 93 -4.26 6.15 3.10
N ALA A 94 -4.33 7.45 2.88
CA ALA A 94 -4.43 8.44 3.95
C ALA A 94 -5.70 8.23 4.81
N GLU A 95 -6.82 7.88 4.17
CA GLU A 95 -8.08 7.55 4.87
C GLU A 95 -7.93 6.28 5.74
N ARG A 96 -7.31 5.23 5.21
CA ARG A 96 -7.02 4.00 5.96
C ARG A 96 -6.06 4.24 7.12
N ASP A 97 -5.04 5.07 6.92
CA ASP A 97 -4.06 5.41 7.96
C ASP A 97 -4.73 6.22 9.09
N GLN A 98 -5.68 7.12 8.76
CA GLN A 98 -6.49 7.82 9.76
C GLN A 98 -7.44 6.89 10.53
N GLU A 99 -8.06 5.93 9.85
CA GLU A 99 -8.94 4.94 10.49
C GLU A 99 -8.15 4.03 11.44
N LEU A 100 -6.95 3.61 11.05
CA LEU A 100 -6.01 2.88 11.91
C LEU A 100 -5.60 3.69 13.15
N GLU A 101 -5.29 4.98 13.00
CA GLU A 101 -4.91 5.83 14.14
C GLU A 101 -6.06 5.99 15.15
N LYS A 102 -7.31 6.09 14.67
CA LYS A 102 -8.50 6.10 15.53
C LYS A 102 -8.65 4.78 16.30
N GLU A 103 -8.42 3.65 15.64
CA GLU A 103 -8.46 2.32 16.26
C GLU A 103 -7.37 2.19 17.33
N ILE A 104 -6.14 2.60 17.03
CA ILE A 104 -5.00 2.59 17.96
C ILE A 104 -5.28 3.48 19.18
N SER A 105 -5.87 4.66 18.97
CA SER A 105 -6.24 5.57 20.05
C SER A 105 -7.27 4.95 20.99
N ARG A 106 -8.32 4.31 20.44
CA ARG A 106 -9.33 3.58 21.24
C ARG A 106 -8.72 2.42 22.02
N LEU A 107 -7.80 1.66 21.41
CA LEU A 107 -7.12 0.56 22.09
C LEU A 107 -6.26 1.08 23.24
N ARG A 108 -5.54 2.19 23.04
CA ARG A 108 -4.75 2.83 24.10
C ARG A 108 -5.62 3.32 25.24
N GLU A 109 -6.76 3.96 24.97
CA GLU A 109 -7.72 4.38 26.01
C GLU A 109 -8.29 3.17 26.78
N LYS A 110 -8.63 2.10 26.07
CA LYS A 110 -9.17 0.87 26.68
C LYS A 110 -8.12 0.14 27.53
N THR A 111 -6.86 0.15 27.11
CA THR A 111 -5.74 -0.37 27.92
C THR A 111 -5.46 0.53 29.12
N ALA A 112 -5.55 1.86 28.96
CA ALA A 112 -5.37 2.81 30.07
C ALA A 112 -6.51 2.75 31.10
N GLN A 113 -7.70 2.29 30.71
CA GLN A 113 -8.85 2.11 31.58
C GLN A 113 -8.95 0.73 32.24
N SER A 114 -8.07 -0.22 31.93
CA SER A 114 -8.01 -1.50 32.65
C SER A 114 -7.19 -1.33 33.93
N PRO A 115 -7.81 -1.29 35.13
CA PRO A 115 -7.09 -1.13 36.37
C PRO A 115 -6.65 -2.51 36.83
N GLU A 116 -5.46 -2.95 36.45
CA GLU A 116 -4.75 -3.99 37.20
C GLU A 116 -3.69 -3.33 38.09
N GLY A 117 -4.16 -2.75 39.19
CA GLY A 117 -3.36 -2.63 40.40
C GLY A 117 -3.63 -3.87 41.25
N GLY A 118 -2.80 -4.90 41.09
CA GLY A 118 -2.77 -6.02 42.01
C GLY A 118 -2.27 -5.54 43.37
N ASP A 119 -3.12 -5.62 44.40
CA ASP A 119 -2.69 -5.54 45.79
C ASP A 119 -2.47 -6.97 46.29
N THR A 120 -1.19 -7.30 46.42
CA THR A 120 -0.70 -8.44 47.17
C THR A 120 -0.64 -8.07 48.65
N LEU A 121 -1.52 -8.63 49.50
CA LEU A 121 -1.26 -8.98 50.91
C LEU A 121 -2.13 -10.17 51.32
#